data_AF-A0A4P6P8E0-F1
#
_entry.id   AF-A0A4P6P8E0-F1
#
_cell.length_a   1.000
_cell.length_b   1.000
_cell.length_c   1.000
_cell.angle_alpha   90.00
_cell.angle_beta   90.00
_cell.angle_gamma   90.00
#
_symmetry.space_group_name_H-M   'P 1'
#
loop_
_entity.id
_entity.type
_entity.pdbx_description
1 polymer ?
#
loop_
_entity_poly.entity_id
_entity_poly.type
_entity_poly.pdbx_seq_one_letter_code
_entity_poly.pdbx_strand_id
1 'polypeptide(L)' 'MQVANKELKSVFSHNAVELDFSQVTHVDTAGLAWLFLLLEQAATHNCQLTFQGLPKKLDKLIELSGVQGLLPV' A
#
# COMPACT_ATOMS: atom_id res chain seq x y z
N MET A 1 0.57 14.47 -7.42
CA MET A 1 1.13 13.72 -8.57
C MET A 1 0.08 12.69 -8.95
N GLN A 2 -0.74 12.93 -9.97
CA GLN A 2 -1.79 11.97 -10.35
C GLN A 2 -1.14 10.87 -11.19
N VAL A 3 -0.87 9.71 -10.58
CA VAL A 3 -0.56 8.49 -11.31
C VAL A 3 -1.89 7.95 -11.83
N ALA A 4 -2.43 8.59 -12.87
CA ALA A 4 -3.67 8.19 -13.52
C ALA A 4 -3.41 6.98 -14.42
N ASN A 5 -3.15 5.81 -13.83
CA ASN A 5 -3.09 4.57 -14.58
C ASN A 5 -4.49 3.95 -14.60
N LYS A 6 -5.11 3.86 -15.79
CA LYS A 6 -6.44 3.24 -15.98
C LYS A 6 -6.53 1.84 -15.35
N GLU A 7 -5.41 1.13 -15.33
CA GLU A 7 -5.23 -0.21 -14.75
C GLU A 7 -5.44 -0.26 -13.23
N LEU A 8 -5.10 0.80 -12.48
CA LEU A 8 -5.30 0.82 -11.03
C LEU A 8 -6.79 0.97 -10.67
N LYS A 9 -7.57 1.67 -11.50
CA LYS A 9 -9.02 1.83 -11.26
C LYS A 9 -9.77 0.51 -11.28
N SER A 10 -9.37 -0.45 -12.12
CA SER A 10 -9.98 -1.79 -12.13
C SER A 10 -9.54 -2.65 -10.95
N VAL A 11 -8.40 -2.36 -10.32
CA VAL A 11 -8.00 -3.04 -9.08
C VAL A 11 -8.98 -2.64 -7.97
N PHE A 12 -9.25 -1.35 -7.82
CA PHE A 12 -10.16 -0.81 -6.80
C PHE A 12 -11.64 -0.79 -7.19
N SER A 13 -12.04 -1.45 -8.29
CA SER A 13 -13.46 -1.57 -8.65
C SER A 13 -14.22 -2.58 -7.77
N HIS A 14 -13.49 -3.33 -6.93
CA HIS A 14 -14.04 -4.24 -5.94
C HIS A 14 -14.08 -3.55 -4.57
N ASN A 15 -15.07 -3.89 -3.73
CA ASN A 15 -15.20 -3.28 -2.40
C ASN A 15 -14.04 -3.63 -1.45
N ALA A 16 -13.29 -4.69 -1.73
CA ALA A 16 -12.12 -5.09 -0.97
C ALA A 16 -11.06 -5.72 -1.88
N VAL A 17 -9.79 -5.44 -1.59
CA VAL A 17 -8.62 -5.99 -2.28
C VAL A 17 -7.59 -6.43 -1.24
N GLU A 18 -7.12 -7.66 -1.36
CA GLU A 18 -6.00 -8.18 -0.57
C GLU A 18 -4.70 -8.05 -1.35
N LEU A 19 -3.67 -7.51 -0.69
CA LEU A 19 -2.33 -7.40 -1.23
C LEU A 19 -1.40 -8.36 -0.49
N ASP A 20 -0.95 -9.41 -1.19
CA ASP A 20 -0.01 -10.39 -0.66
C ASP A 20 1.44 -9.97 -0.95
N PHE A 21 2.18 -9.70 0.13
CA PHE A 21 3.59 -9.34 0.13
C PHE A 21 4.52 -10.51 0.47
N SER A 22 3.99 -11.74 0.60
CA SER A 22 4.78 -12.91 1.03
C SER A 22 5.99 -13.20 0.15
N GLN A 23 5.95 -12.79 -1.12
CA GLN A 23 7.06 -12.96 -2.08
C GLN A 23 7.95 -11.71 -2.22
N VAL A 24 7.67 -10.63 -1.48
CA VAL A 24 8.45 -9.39 -1.51
C VAL A 24 9.66 -9.53 -0.59
N THR A 25 10.85 -9.61 -1.21
CA THR A 25 12.11 -9.81 -0.49
C THR A 25 12.85 -8.51 -0.15
N HIS A 26 12.49 -7.41 -0.82
CA HIS A 26 13.10 -6.10 -0.63
C HIS A 26 12.05 -4.99 -0.68
N VAL A 27 12.20 -4.01 0.20
CA VAL A 27 11.40 -2.79 0.21
C VAL A 27 12.29 -1.62 0.61
N ASP A 28 12.09 -0.48 -0.02
CA ASP A 28 12.81 0.77 0.16
C ASP A 28 11.84 1.95 0.31
N THR A 29 12.36 3.18 0.26
CA THR A 29 11.56 4.40 0.36
C THR A 29 10.59 4.58 -0.81
N ALA A 30 10.92 4.08 -2.01
CA ALA A 30 10.03 4.13 -3.16
C ALA A 30 8.88 3.12 -3.02
N GLY A 31 9.16 1.91 -2.51
CA GLY A 31 8.14 0.92 -2.16
C GLY A 31 7.16 1.44 -1.10
N LEU A 32 7.67 2.15 -0.09
CA LEU A 32 6.84 2.82 0.90
C LEU A 32 5.96 3.91 0.28
N ALA A 33 6.52 4.79 -0.56
CA ALA A 33 5.77 5.84 -1.25
C ALA A 33 4.69 5.27 -2.18
N TRP A 34 4.94 4.13 -2.83
CA TRP A 34 3.94 3.43 -3.63
C TRP A 34 2.79 2.89 -2.76
N LEU A 35 3.09 2.39 -1.56
CA LEU A 35 2.08 1.91 -0.61
C LEU A 35 1.14 3.04 -0.14
N PHE A 36 1.67 4.24 0.08
CA PHE A 36 0.86 5.43 0.34
C PHE A 36 -0.14 5.71 -0.77
N LEU A 37 0.34 5.65 -2.01
CA LEU A 37 -0.50 5.87 -3.17
C LEU A 37 -1.63 4.84 -3.22
N LEU A 38 -1.36 3.55 -2.93
CA LEU A 38 -2.40 2.52 -2.90
C LEU A 38 -3.47 2.78 -1.84
N LEU A 39 -3.06 3.18 -0.64
CA LEU A 39 -3.99 3.54 0.44
C LEU A 39 -4.86 4.75 0.07
N GLU A 40 -4.26 5.79 -0.53
CA GLU A 40 -4.99 6.98 -1.01
C GLU A 40 -6.01 6.62 -2.11
N GLN A 41 -5.61 5.77 -3.06
CA GLN A 41 -6.52 5.30 -4.11
C GLN A 41 -7.65 4.44 -3.53
N ALA A 42 -7.36 3.52 -2.63
CA ALA A 42 -8.37 2.70 -1.97
C ALA A 42 -9.40 3.54 -1.22
N ALA A 43 -8.94 4.55 -0.46
CA ALA A 43 -9.82 5.49 0.23
C ALA A 43 -10.69 6.29 -0.75
N THR A 44 -10.10 6.78 -1.85
CA THR A 44 -10.82 7.52 -2.91
C THR A 44 -11.91 6.66 -3.58
N HIS A 45 -11.69 5.36 -3.67
CA HIS A 45 -12.60 4.40 -4.29
C HIS A 45 -13.50 3.66 -3.29
N ASN A 46 -13.47 4.01 -2.01
CA ASN A 46 -14.18 3.31 -0.93
C ASN A 46 -13.93 1.79 -0.93
N CYS A 47 -12.70 1.41 -1.28
CA CYS A 47 -12.22 0.04 -1.30
C CYS A 47 -11.44 -0.24 -0.02
N GLN A 48 -11.73 -1.35 0.64
CA GLN A 48 -10.93 -1.82 1.77
C GLN A 48 -9.65 -2.50 1.26
N LEU A 49 -8.51 -2.13 1.83
CA LEU A 49 -7.26 -2.86 1.61
C LEU A 49 -6.93 -3.73 2.81
N THR A 50 -6.60 -4.99 2.55
CA THR A 50 -5.99 -5.91 3.52
C THR A 50 -4.61 -6.32 3.05
N PHE A 51 -3.73 -6.61 4.00
CA PHE A 51 -2.33 -6.91 3.73
C PHE A 51 -1.97 -8.27 4.28
N GLN A 52 -1.35 -9.12 3.47
CA GLN A 52 -0.81 -10.41 3.88
C GLN A 52 0.71 -10.40 3.69
N GLY A 53 1.45 -11.05 4.60
CA GLY A 53 2.90 -11.26 4.40
C GLY A 53 3.75 -9.99 4.41
N LEU A 54 3.35 -8.92 5.12
CA LEU A 54 4.08 -7.65 5.15
C LEU A 54 5.55 -7.85 5.57
N PRO A 55 6.54 -7.33 4.80
CA PRO A 55 7.94 -7.51 5.14
C PRO A 55 8.28 -6.73 6.41
N LYS A 56 8.90 -7.39 7.41
CA LYS A 56 9.34 -6.74 8.68
C LYS A 56 10.24 -5.50 8.50
N LYS A 57 10.93 -5.38 7.36
CA LYS A 57 11.74 -4.20 7.04
C LYS A 57 10.88 -2.94 6.83
N LEU A 58 9.61 -3.12 6.45
CA LEU A 58 8.67 -2.02 6.27
C LEU A 58 8.41 -1.29 7.59
N ASP A 59 8.33 -2.01 8.72
CA ASP A 59 8.18 -1.40 10.05
C ASP A 59 9.31 -0.41 10.34
N LYS A 60 10.55 -0.81 10.06
CA LYS A 60 11.73 0.07 10.21
C LYS A 60 11.68 1.27 9.26
N LEU A 61 11.25 1.08 8.02
CA LEU A 61 11.11 2.20 7.07
C LEU A 61 10.03 3.19 7.52
N ILE A 62 8.91 2.70 8.04
CA ILE A 62 7.82 3.52 8.60
C ILE A 62 8.34 4.34 9.78
N GLU A 63 9.09 3.70 10.69
CA GLU A 63 9.68 4.37 11.85
C GLU A 63 10.69 5.45 11.42
N LEU A 64 11.65 5.10 10.56
CA LEU A 64 12.69 6.01 10.09
C LEU A 64 12.14 7.16 9.23
N SER A 65 11.02 6.95 8.56
CA SER A 65 10.35 7.99 7.75
C SER A 65 9.38 8.85 8.56
N GLY A 66 9.13 8.53 9.84
CA GLY A 66 8.24 9.30 10.71
C GLY A 66 6.75 9.21 10.31
N VAL A 67 6.33 8.08 9.73
CA VAL A 67 4.96 7.89 9.21
C VAL A 67 4.17 6.82 9.96
N GLN A 68 4.30 6.82 11.28
CA GLN A 68 3.61 5.86 12.15
C GLN A 68 2.09 5.91 11.92
N GLY A 69 1.43 4.75 11.99
CA GLY A 69 -0.01 4.62 11.73
C GLY A 69 -0.39 4.58 10.24
N LEU A 70 0.59 4.51 9.32
CA LEU A 70 0.36 4.38 7.88
C LEU A 70 -0.51 3.16 7.54
N LEU A 71 -0.17 2.01 8.10
CA LEU A 71 -0.84 0.77 7.78
C LEU A 71 -2.05 0.58 8.70
N PRO A 72 -3.23 0.26 8.15
CA PRO A 72 -4.38 -0.16 8.94
C PRO A 72 -4.14 -1.60 9.42
N VAL A 73 -3.30 -1.75 10.45
CA VAL A 73 -3.07 -3.00 11.19
C VAL A 73 -3.92 -3.08 12.45
#